data_AF-A0A554JIG5-F1
#
_entry.id   AF-A0A554JIG5-F1
#
_cell.length_a   1.000
_cell.length_b   1.000
_cell.length_c   1.000
_cell.angle_alpha   90.00
_cell.angle_beta   90.00
_cell.angle_gamma   90.00
#
_symmetry.space_group_name_H-M   'P 1'
#
loop_
_entity.id
_entity.type
_entity.pdbx_description
1 polymer ?
#
loop_
_entity_poly.entity_id
_entity_poly.type
_entity_poly.pdbx_seq_one_letter_code
_entity_poly.pdbx_strand_id
1 'polypeptide(L)'
;DRIDRHPDGAYEIIDYKTSKRMPSQESLDENLQLALYALGLQKRWPHVDPSKIALTLYFLKHEEALHTKVTEESLKKTEEKVSAIIREIETKIAEKKEFEPVPSVLCNWCSFRPLCPAWKHLYRKGAKDATLDEKELAERTEEYLTLLKEKKEKEERMKKLQQLIFSAMETRGLTRVFGSEGYLTKKTMQRYGYDMEKIKNLLMPLGRWEEILSADAAKLKKILSEVPHDVRNAIEEARVVAKTYTVISPSLKSIAGKSEDTDEKS
;
A
#
# COMPACT_ATOMS: atom_id res chain seq x y z
N ASP A 1 -24.48 -26.93 -2.08
CA ASP A 1 -25.53 -27.56 -2.90
C ASP A 1 -26.01 -28.90 -2.38
N ARG A 2 -25.11 -29.79 -1.94
CA ARG A 2 -25.44 -31.12 -1.43
C ARG A 2 -24.64 -31.40 -0.15
N ILE A 3 -25.21 -32.19 0.76
CA ILE A 3 -24.51 -32.72 1.93
C ILE A 3 -24.68 -34.24 1.89
N ASP A 4 -23.56 -34.96 1.84
CA ASP A 4 -23.52 -36.42 1.87
C ASP A 4 -22.99 -36.88 3.23
N ARG A 5 -23.48 -38.03 3.70
CA ARG A 5 -22.94 -38.72 4.88
C ARG A 5 -22.30 -40.03 4.44
N HIS A 6 -21.03 -40.18 4.73
CA HIS A 6 -20.24 -41.36 4.40
C HIS A 6 -20.46 -42.51 5.40
N PRO A 7 -20.19 -43.76 5.01
CA PRO A 7 -20.40 -44.94 5.88
C PRO A 7 -19.61 -44.91 7.19
N ASP A 8 -18.45 -44.25 7.21
CA ASP A 8 -17.60 -44.04 8.39
C ASP A 8 -18.11 -42.92 9.33
N GLY A 9 -19.25 -42.31 8.98
CA GLY A 9 -19.87 -41.22 9.70
C GLY A 9 -19.30 -39.84 9.38
N ALA A 10 -18.38 -39.72 8.42
CA ALA A 10 -17.93 -38.43 7.91
C ALA A 10 -19.02 -37.74 7.08
N TYR A 11 -18.94 -36.42 7.01
CA TYR A 11 -19.83 -35.58 6.21
C TYR A 11 -19.03 -34.91 5.10
N GLU A 12 -19.65 -34.80 3.93
CA GLU A 12 -19.08 -34.07 2.80
C GLU A 12 -20.08 -33.05 2.29
N ILE A 13 -19.65 -31.79 2.25
CA ILE A 13 -20.42 -30.70 1.65
C ILE A 13 -19.89 -30.45 0.25
N ILE A 14 -20.76 -30.57 -0.75
CA ILE A 14 -20.41 -30.41 -2.16
C ILE A 14 -21.14 -29.19 -2.72
N ASP A 15 -20.38 -28.34 -3.38
CA ASP A 15 -20.85 -27.16 -4.11
C ASP A 15 -20.40 -27.26 -5.57
N TYR A 16 -21.37 -27.24 -6.49
CA TYR A 16 -21.13 -27.49 -7.90
C TYR A 16 -20.88 -26.17 -8.63
N LYS A 17 -19.73 -26.07 -9.31
CA LYS A 17 -19.33 -24.89 -10.07
C LYS A 17 -19.34 -25.17 -11.57
N THR A 18 -19.93 -24.27 -12.34
CA THR A 18 -19.93 -24.26 -13.82
C THR A 18 -18.93 -23.27 -14.40
N SER A 19 -18.12 -22.62 -13.57
CA SER A 19 -17.12 -21.65 -14.00
C SER A 19 -15.99 -22.32 -14.80
N LYS A 20 -15.44 -21.59 -15.78
CA LYS A 20 -14.30 -22.08 -16.59
C LYS A 20 -12.97 -22.04 -15.82
N ARG A 21 -12.86 -21.19 -14.79
CA ARG A 21 -11.63 -21.06 -13.99
C ARG A 21 -11.78 -21.87 -12.71
N MET A 22 -10.72 -22.60 -12.36
CA MET A 22 -10.55 -23.25 -11.07
C MET A 22 -9.64 -22.37 -10.19
N PRO A 23 -9.96 -22.20 -8.90
CA PRO A 23 -9.11 -21.48 -7.96
C PRO A 23 -7.85 -22.30 -7.63
N SER A 24 -6.83 -21.64 -7.09
CA SER A 24 -5.72 -22.34 -6.43
C SER A 24 -6.20 -23.00 -5.13
N GLN A 25 -5.43 -23.97 -4.64
CA GLN A 25 -5.70 -24.59 -3.34
C GLN A 25 -5.72 -23.56 -2.20
N GLU A 26 -4.76 -22.61 -2.19
CA GLU A 26 -4.72 -21.52 -1.21
C GLU A 26 -6.01 -20.69 -1.20
N SER A 27 -6.54 -20.34 -2.38
CA SER A 27 -7.81 -19.61 -2.49
C SER A 27 -9.02 -20.46 -2.07
N LEU A 28 -8.94 -21.77 -2.19
CA LEU A 28 -9.99 -22.69 -1.74
C LEU A 28 -10.01 -22.79 -0.20
N ASP A 29 -8.84 -22.88 0.42
CA ASP A 29 -8.71 -23.01 1.87
C ASP A 29 -9.23 -21.76 2.61
N GLU A 30 -9.19 -20.59 1.96
CA GLU A 30 -9.77 -19.34 2.48
C GLU A 30 -11.21 -19.07 1.99
N ASN A 31 -11.86 -20.03 1.35
CA ASN A 31 -13.18 -19.83 0.75
C ASN A 31 -14.28 -19.65 1.80
N LEU A 32 -14.76 -18.41 1.96
CA LEU A 32 -15.80 -18.06 2.94
C LEU A 32 -17.14 -18.78 2.69
N GLN A 33 -17.51 -19.05 1.43
CA GLN A 33 -18.77 -19.75 1.11
C GLN A 33 -18.77 -21.16 1.70
N LEU A 34 -17.70 -21.92 1.46
CA LEU A 34 -17.53 -23.26 2.01
C LEU A 34 -17.41 -23.25 3.54
N ALA A 35 -16.64 -22.30 4.08
CA ALA A 35 -16.48 -22.15 5.53
C ALA A 35 -17.82 -21.86 6.24
N LEU A 36 -18.69 -21.06 5.63
CA LEU A 36 -20.05 -20.81 6.12
C LEU A 36 -20.93 -22.07 6.11
N TYR A 37 -20.81 -22.92 5.08
CA TYR A 37 -21.54 -24.19 5.07
C TYR A 37 -21.07 -25.13 6.17
N ALA A 38 -19.75 -25.24 6.39
CA ALA A 38 -19.18 -26.00 7.49
C ALA A 38 -19.69 -25.50 8.84
N LEU A 39 -19.68 -24.19 9.07
CA LEU A 39 -20.21 -23.57 10.28
C LEU A 39 -21.71 -23.86 10.46
N GLY A 40 -22.50 -23.76 9.40
CA GLY A 40 -23.92 -24.12 9.42
C GLY A 40 -24.17 -25.57 9.80
N LEU A 41 -23.40 -26.50 9.22
CA LEU A 41 -23.46 -27.93 9.56
C LEU A 41 -23.10 -28.14 11.04
N GLN A 42 -22.00 -27.56 11.51
CA GLN A 42 -21.55 -27.70 12.90
C GLN A 42 -22.58 -27.14 13.89
N LYS A 43 -23.18 -25.99 13.61
CA LYS A 43 -24.23 -25.41 14.48
C LYS A 43 -25.50 -26.26 14.48
N ARG A 44 -25.83 -26.90 13.36
CA ARG A 44 -27.03 -27.76 13.25
C ARG A 44 -26.84 -29.12 13.92
N TRP A 45 -25.63 -29.69 13.84
CA TRP A 45 -25.26 -30.97 14.43
C TRP A 45 -23.95 -30.85 15.25
N PRO A 46 -24.01 -30.30 16.48
CA PRO A 46 -22.82 -30.00 17.28
C PRO A 46 -22.00 -31.22 17.72
N HIS A 47 -22.58 -32.43 17.62
CA HIS A 47 -21.93 -33.69 17.96
C HIS A 47 -21.03 -34.23 16.84
N VAL A 48 -21.10 -33.65 15.64
CA VAL A 48 -20.21 -34.02 14.54
C VAL A 48 -18.82 -33.46 14.83
N ASP A 49 -17.82 -34.32 14.75
CA ASP A 49 -16.41 -33.92 14.84
C ASP A 49 -16.03 -33.10 13.60
N PRO A 50 -15.56 -31.84 13.74
CA PRO A 50 -15.18 -31.00 12.61
C PRO A 50 -14.15 -31.64 11.68
N SER A 51 -13.24 -32.47 12.22
CA SER A 51 -12.22 -33.17 11.42
C SER A 51 -12.82 -34.20 10.46
N LYS A 52 -14.08 -34.59 10.68
CA LYS A 52 -14.87 -35.47 9.82
C LYS A 52 -15.75 -34.73 8.81
N ILE A 53 -15.57 -33.42 8.66
CA ILE A 53 -16.26 -32.61 7.65
C ILE A 53 -15.28 -32.30 6.51
N ALA A 54 -15.59 -32.82 5.32
CA ALA A 54 -14.93 -32.47 4.08
C ALA A 54 -15.73 -31.43 3.30
N LEU A 55 -15.05 -30.47 2.68
CA LEU A 55 -15.66 -29.46 1.82
C LEU A 55 -15.11 -29.63 0.40
N THR A 56 -16.01 -29.68 -0.58
CA THR A 56 -15.67 -30.00 -1.96
C THR A 56 -16.28 -28.96 -2.91
N LEU A 57 -15.43 -28.33 -3.74
CA LEU A 57 -15.88 -27.65 -4.96
C LEU A 57 -15.75 -28.60 -6.15
N TYR A 58 -16.87 -28.97 -6.75
CA TYR A 58 -16.86 -29.82 -7.94
C TYR A 58 -17.05 -28.97 -9.21
N PHE A 59 -16.04 -28.92 -10.08
CA PHE A 59 -16.08 -28.15 -11.33
C PHE A 59 -16.59 -28.99 -12.49
N LEU A 60 -17.88 -28.87 -12.78
CA LEU A 60 -18.58 -29.67 -13.79
C LEU A 60 -17.95 -29.63 -15.20
N LYS A 61 -17.32 -28.51 -15.58
CA LYS A 61 -16.69 -28.35 -16.89
C LYS A 61 -15.33 -29.06 -17.02
N HIS A 62 -14.66 -29.27 -15.90
CA HIS A 62 -13.34 -29.89 -15.84
C HIS A 62 -13.43 -31.33 -15.35
N GLU A 63 -14.59 -31.74 -14.82
CA GLU A 63 -14.80 -33.04 -14.17
C GLU A 63 -13.82 -33.26 -13.00
N GLU A 64 -13.43 -32.16 -12.35
CA GLU A 64 -12.46 -32.15 -11.26
C GLU A 64 -13.08 -31.66 -9.95
N ALA A 65 -12.64 -32.25 -8.84
CA ALA A 65 -13.03 -31.87 -7.49
C ALA A 65 -11.82 -31.28 -6.75
N LEU A 66 -12.04 -30.15 -6.09
CA LEU A 66 -11.08 -29.56 -5.16
C LEU A 66 -11.61 -29.69 -3.74
N HIS A 67 -10.74 -30.11 -2.82
CA HIS A 67 -11.11 -30.44 -1.46
C HIS A 67 -10.39 -29.55 -0.45
N THR A 68 -11.09 -29.19 0.61
CA THR A 68 -10.50 -28.58 1.81
C THR A 68 -11.11 -29.18 3.07
N LYS A 69 -10.37 -29.13 4.18
CA LYS A 69 -10.74 -29.75 5.45
C LYS A 69 -11.16 -28.70 6.46
N VAL A 70 -12.06 -29.09 7.36
CA VAL A 70 -12.52 -28.24 8.45
C VAL A 70 -11.72 -28.52 9.71
N THR A 71 -11.36 -27.47 10.44
CA THR A 71 -10.79 -27.57 11.78
C THR A 71 -11.63 -26.76 12.76
N GLU A 72 -11.54 -27.06 14.06
CA GLU A 72 -12.18 -26.24 15.09
C GLU A 72 -11.73 -24.78 15.02
N GLU A 73 -10.44 -24.57 14.76
CA GLU A 73 -9.88 -23.22 14.62
C GLU A 73 -10.46 -22.49 13.40
N SER A 74 -10.61 -23.17 12.25
CA SER A 74 -11.16 -22.55 11.04
C SER A 74 -12.63 -22.17 11.23
N LEU A 75 -13.41 -23.00 11.93
CA LEU A 75 -14.80 -22.70 12.29
C LEU A 75 -14.90 -21.49 13.21
N LYS A 76 -14.06 -21.44 14.26
CA LYS A 76 -14.03 -20.30 15.20
C LYS A 76 -13.64 -19.01 14.49
N LYS A 77 -12.59 -19.03 13.66
CA LYS A 77 -12.19 -17.86 12.85
C LYS A 77 -13.30 -17.40 11.92
N THR A 78 -14.02 -18.35 11.31
CA THR A 78 -15.17 -18.03 10.43
C THR A 78 -16.30 -17.36 11.22
N GLU A 79 -16.66 -17.90 12.38
CA GLU A 79 -17.70 -17.33 13.24
C GLU A 79 -17.34 -15.92 13.73
N GLU A 80 -16.11 -15.70 14.17
CA GLU A 80 -15.60 -14.39 14.59
C GLU A 80 -15.63 -13.39 13.42
N LYS A 81 -15.13 -13.78 12.24
CA LYS A 81 -15.11 -12.94 11.04
C LYS A 81 -16.52 -12.53 10.62
N VAL A 82 -17.46 -13.48 10.56
CA VAL A 82 -18.84 -13.23 10.14
C VAL A 82 -19.55 -12.36 11.17
N SER A 83 -19.38 -12.63 12.46
CA SER A 83 -19.97 -11.82 13.53
C SER A 83 -19.43 -10.39 13.52
N ALA A 84 -18.14 -10.20 13.26
CA ALA A 84 -17.55 -8.87 13.14
C ALA A 84 -18.15 -8.09 11.95
N ILE A 85 -18.30 -8.74 10.80
CA ILE A 85 -18.93 -8.13 9.61
C ILE A 85 -20.38 -7.75 9.91
N ILE A 86 -21.15 -8.63 10.54
CA ILE A 86 -22.55 -8.35 10.90
C ILE A 86 -22.63 -7.13 11.82
N ARG A 87 -21.82 -7.09 12.90
CA ARG A 87 -21.78 -5.96 13.83
C ARG A 87 -21.37 -4.66 13.15
N GLU A 88 -20.42 -4.71 12.22
CA GLU A 88 -20.02 -3.54 11.42
C GLU A 88 -21.21 -3.01 10.60
N ILE A 89 -21.94 -3.90 9.93
CA ILE A 89 -23.13 -3.55 9.14
C ILE A 89 -24.20 -2.94 10.05
N GLU A 90 -24.52 -3.57 11.17
CA GLU A 90 -25.51 -3.08 12.15
C GLU A 90 -25.14 -1.70 12.70
N THR A 91 -23.86 -1.50 13.05
CA THR A 91 -23.34 -0.22 13.55
C THR A 91 -23.49 0.87 12.49
N LYS A 92 -23.09 0.59 11.25
CA LYS A 92 -23.22 1.56 10.15
C LYS A 92 -24.68 1.96 9.90
N ILE A 93 -25.60 0.99 9.94
CA ILE A 93 -27.04 1.26 9.79
C ILE A 93 -27.56 2.11 10.94
N ALA A 94 -27.24 1.74 12.20
CA ALA A 94 -27.71 2.45 13.38
C ALA A 94 -27.22 3.90 13.43
N GLU A 95 -25.97 4.14 13.02
CA GLU A 95 -25.34 5.46 12.97
C GLU A 95 -25.65 6.24 11.68
N LYS A 96 -26.47 5.68 10.76
CA LYS A 96 -26.76 6.24 9.44
C LYS A 96 -25.49 6.61 8.65
N LYS A 97 -24.46 5.78 8.77
CA LYS A 97 -23.22 5.91 8.00
C LYS A 97 -23.40 5.34 6.60
N GLU A 98 -22.70 5.95 5.65
CA GLU A 98 -22.69 5.51 4.27
C GLU A 98 -21.84 4.24 4.08
N PHE A 99 -22.26 3.40 3.13
CA PHE A 99 -21.49 2.24 2.68
C PHE A 99 -20.64 2.64 1.47
N GLU A 100 -19.44 3.14 1.76
CA GLU A 100 -18.52 3.58 0.74
C GLU A 100 -18.17 2.45 -0.25
N PRO A 101 -18.31 2.67 -1.57
CA PRO A 101 -17.94 1.67 -2.55
C PRO A 101 -16.43 1.46 -2.55
N VAL A 102 -16.00 0.22 -2.76
CA VAL A 102 -14.58 -0.13 -2.97
C VAL A 102 -14.41 -0.50 -4.44
N PRO A 103 -13.92 0.42 -5.31
CA PRO A 103 -13.70 0.11 -6.72
C PRO A 103 -12.73 -1.06 -6.89
N SER A 104 -13.08 -2.01 -7.74
CA SER A 104 -12.26 -3.18 -8.06
C SER A 104 -12.51 -3.65 -9.50
N VAL A 105 -11.73 -4.64 -9.95
CA VAL A 105 -11.94 -5.27 -11.28
C VAL A 105 -13.34 -5.85 -11.44
N LEU A 106 -14.01 -6.20 -10.34
CA LEU A 106 -15.36 -6.73 -10.34
C LEU A 106 -16.42 -5.67 -10.70
N CYS A 107 -16.09 -4.37 -10.59
CA CYS A 107 -17.00 -3.30 -10.96
C CYS A 107 -17.51 -3.44 -12.40
N ASN A 108 -16.72 -4.01 -13.32
CA ASN A 108 -17.11 -4.23 -14.71
C ASN A 108 -18.35 -5.12 -14.89
N TRP A 109 -18.63 -6.00 -13.93
CA TRP A 109 -19.78 -6.92 -13.93
C TRP A 109 -20.84 -6.55 -12.88
N CYS A 110 -20.66 -5.45 -12.16
CA CYS A 110 -21.59 -5.02 -11.10
C CYS A 110 -22.87 -4.41 -11.70
N SER A 111 -24.02 -5.00 -11.38
CA SER A 111 -25.34 -4.49 -11.80
C SER A 111 -25.73 -3.19 -11.10
N PHE A 112 -25.09 -2.85 -9.99
CA PHE A 112 -25.40 -1.66 -9.19
C PHE A 112 -24.59 -0.42 -9.60
N ARG A 113 -23.78 -0.45 -10.68
CA ARG A 113 -23.06 0.73 -11.18
C ARG A 113 -23.95 1.98 -11.39
N PRO A 114 -25.21 1.88 -11.86
CA PRO A 114 -26.07 3.05 -11.98
C PRO A 114 -26.38 3.76 -10.65
N LEU A 115 -26.35 3.03 -9.53
CA LEU A 115 -26.62 3.57 -8.19
C LEU A 115 -25.33 3.89 -7.41
N CYS A 116 -24.23 3.22 -7.75
CA CYS A 116 -22.96 3.32 -7.06
C CYS A 116 -22.37 4.73 -7.14
N PRO A 117 -22.02 5.40 -6.02
CA PRO A 117 -21.44 6.75 -6.04
C PRO A 117 -20.20 6.90 -6.94
N ALA A 118 -19.38 5.84 -7.05
CA ALA A 118 -18.18 5.83 -7.89
C ALA A 118 -18.48 5.80 -9.40
N TRP A 119 -19.68 5.38 -9.81
CA TRP A 119 -20.01 5.13 -11.22
C TRP A 119 -21.26 5.88 -11.70
N LYS A 120 -22.16 6.31 -10.81
CA LYS A 120 -23.50 6.83 -11.13
C LYS A 120 -23.48 8.01 -12.12
N HIS A 121 -22.43 8.83 -12.11
CA HIS A 121 -22.27 9.95 -13.05
C HIS A 121 -22.21 9.48 -14.52
N LEU A 122 -21.75 8.25 -14.79
CA LEU A 122 -21.70 7.68 -16.14
C LEU A 122 -23.04 7.13 -16.63
N TYR A 123 -24.00 6.94 -15.73
CA TYR A 123 -25.29 6.30 -16.02
C TYR A 123 -26.47 7.28 -16.06
N ARG A 124 -26.21 8.57 -15.80
CA ARG A 124 -27.20 9.63 -15.95
C ARG A 124 -27.52 9.80 -17.43
N LYS A 125 -28.67 9.26 -17.88
CA LYS A 125 -29.13 9.43 -19.26
C LYS A 125 -29.64 10.85 -19.47
N GLY A 126 -29.02 11.57 -20.40
CA GLY A 126 -29.54 12.82 -20.92
C GLY A 126 -28.54 13.96 -20.75
N ALA A 127 -27.70 14.16 -21.76
CA ALA A 127 -26.93 15.39 -21.96
C ALA A 127 -27.80 16.67 -22.11
N LYS A 128 -29.12 16.57 -21.93
CA LYS A 128 -30.04 17.71 -21.81
C LYS A 128 -30.28 18.17 -20.37
N ASP A 129 -30.07 17.28 -19.40
CA ASP A 129 -30.24 17.55 -17.95
C ASP A 129 -28.92 17.42 -17.17
N ALA A 130 -27.79 17.25 -17.87
CA ALA A 130 -26.49 17.54 -17.27
C ALA A 130 -26.53 19.02 -16.85
N THR A 131 -26.73 19.27 -15.56
CA THR A 131 -26.47 20.58 -14.98
C THR A 131 -25.09 21.03 -15.46
N LEU A 132 -24.90 22.31 -15.77
CA LEU A 132 -23.61 22.85 -16.24
C LEU A 132 -22.40 22.29 -15.46
N ASP A 133 -22.61 22.01 -14.18
CA ASP A 133 -21.69 21.35 -13.24
C ASP A 133 -21.09 20.01 -13.72
N GLU A 134 -21.84 19.13 -14.41
CA GLU A 134 -21.30 17.82 -14.85
C GLU A 134 -20.39 17.93 -16.09
N LYS A 135 -20.74 18.82 -17.03
CA LYS A 135 -19.91 19.05 -18.23
C LYS A 135 -18.62 19.76 -17.84
N GLU A 136 -18.72 20.78 -17.00
CA GLU A 136 -17.55 21.46 -16.46
C GLU A 136 -16.66 20.49 -15.66
N LEU A 137 -17.25 19.64 -14.82
CA LEU A 137 -16.50 18.62 -14.10
C LEU A 137 -15.74 17.67 -15.04
N ALA A 138 -16.35 17.24 -16.15
CA ALA A 138 -15.69 16.38 -17.13
C ALA A 138 -14.51 17.10 -17.82
N GLU A 139 -14.71 18.35 -18.25
CA GLU A 139 -13.66 19.16 -18.86
C GLU A 139 -12.49 19.40 -17.90
N ARG A 140 -12.79 19.76 -16.63
CA ARG A 140 -11.77 19.95 -15.57
C ARG A 140 -11.04 18.67 -15.22
N THR A 141 -11.74 17.54 -15.21
CA THR A 141 -11.13 16.23 -14.96
C THR A 141 -10.13 15.90 -16.06
N GLU A 142 -10.47 16.13 -17.33
CA GLU A 142 -9.57 15.88 -18.46
C GLU A 142 -8.35 16.81 -18.44
N GLU A 143 -8.55 18.10 -18.15
CA GLU A 143 -7.48 19.08 -17.96
C GLU A 143 -6.50 18.62 -16.86
N TYR A 144 -7.03 18.19 -15.71
CA TYR A 144 -6.23 17.70 -14.59
C TYR A 144 -5.43 16.43 -14.94
N LEU A 145 -6.06 15.46 -15.61
CA LEU A 145 -5.39 14.22 -16.03
C LEU A 145 -4.27 14.50 -17.04
N THR A 146 -4.50 15.44 -17.96
CA THR A 146 -3.48 15.91 -18.92
C THR A 146 -2.29 16.53 -18.19
N LEU A 147 -2.54 17.43 -17.23
CA LEU A 147 -1.48 18.05 -16.43
C LEU A 147 -0.69 17.03 -15.60
N LEU A 148 -1.35 16.00 -15.05
CA LEU A 148 -0.65 14.91 -14.35
C LEU A 148 0.29 14.14 -15.28
N LYS A 149 -0.14 13.87 -16.52
CA LYS A 149 0.69 13.21 -17.53
C LYS A 149 1.90 14.07 -17.88
N GLU A 150 1.69 15.35 -18.18
CA GLU A 150 2.77 16.28 -18.47
C GLU A 150 3.76 16.41 -17.32
N LYS A 151 3.26 16.48 -16.08
CA LYS A 151 4.10 16.53 -14.88
C LYS A 151 5.02 15.31 -14.81
N LYS A 152 4.47 14.11 -15.02
CA LYS A 152 5.26 12.87 -15.02
C LYS A 152 6.33 12.89 -16.12
N GLU A 153 5.99 13.31 -17.33
CA GLU A 153 6.93 13.42 -18.45
C GLU A 153 8.04 14.44 -18.16
N LYS A 154 7.68 15.60 -17.63
CA LYS A 154 8.64 16.65 -17.21
C LYS A 154 9.56 16.15 -16.09
N GLU A 155 9.04 15.43 -15.08
CA GLU A 155 9.83 14.82 -14.01
C GLU A 155 10.82 13.78 -14.54
N GLU A 156 10.39 12.89 -15.45
CA GLU A 156 11.27 11.92 -16.10
C GLU A 156 12.35 12.60 -16.94
N ARG A 157 12.00 13.65 -17.68
CA ARG A 157 12.96 14.44 -18.46
C ARG A 157 13.96 15.14 -17.55
N MET A 158 13.50 15.74 -16.45
CA MET A 158 14.36 16.38 -15.45
C MET A 158 15.35 15.40 -14.84
N LYS A 159 14.92 14.17 -14.50
CA LYS A 159 15.83 13.12 -14.00
C LYS A 159 16.93 12.79 -15.01
N LYS A 160 16.59 12.64 -16.29
CA LYS A 160 17.58 12.38 -17.37
C LYS A 160 18.56 13.55 -17.52
N LEU A 161 18.06 14.79 -17.51
CA LEU A 161 18.93 15.97 -17.57
C LEU A 161 19.85 16.08 -16.35
N GLN A 162 19.33 15.83 -15.15
CA GLN A 162 20.15 15.79 -13.93
C GLN A 162 21.27 14.75 -14.02
N GLN A 163 20.99 13.55 -14.52
CA GLN A 163 22.00 12.50 -14.71
C GLN A 163 23.09 12.94 -15.70
N LEU A 164 22.71 13.53 -16.84
CA LEU A 164 23.67 14.02 -17.83
C LEU A 164 24.55 15.14 -17.27
N ILE A 165 23.93 16.12 -16.60
CA ILE A 165 24.64 17.22 -15.96
C ILE A 165 25.58 16.70 -14.88
N PHE A 166 25.12 15.73 -14.07
CA PHE A 166 25.95 15.10 -13.05
C PHE A 166 27.20 14.46 -13.64
N SER A 167 27.04 13.66 -14.70
CA SER A 167 28.16 13.01 -15.38
C SER A 167 29.17 14.04 -15.91
N ALA A 168 28.68 15.16 -16.47
CA ALA A 168 29.53 16.24 -16.94
C ALA A 168 30.24 16.95 -15.78
N MET A 169 29.57 17.16 -14.66
CA MET A 169 30.15 17.75 -13.45
C MET A 169 31.26 16.86 -12.87
N GLU A 170 31.05 15.54 -12.79
CA GLU A 170 32.08 14.61 -12.31
C GLU A 170 33.32 14.62 -13.20
N THR A 171 33.13 14.51 -14.51
CA THR A 171 34.23 14.47 -15.49
C THR A 171 35.08 15.74 -15.44
N ARG A 172 34.48 16.88 -15.11
CA ARG A 172 35.13 18.20 -15.08
C ARG A 172 35.49 18.68 -13.67
N GLY A 173 35.26 17.86 -12.64
CA GLY A 173 35.51 18.24 -11.24
C GLY A 173 34.66 19.42 -10.73
N LEU A 174 33.48 19.65 -11.29
CA LEU A 174 32.63 20.78 -10.95
C LEU A 174 31.73 20.49 -9.74
N THR A 175 31.65 21.44 -8.81
CA THR A 175 30.70 21.40 -7.67
C THR A 175 29.43 22.20 -7.94
N ARG A 176 29.43 23.08 -8.94
CA ARG A 176 28.28 23.89 -9.35
C ARG A 176 28.30 24.18 -10.85
N VAL A 177 27.11 24.23 -11.46
CA VAL A 177 26.91 24.67 -12.85
C VAL A 177 25.80 25.71 -12.91
N PHE A 178 25.94 26.68 -13.81
CA PHE A 178 25.03 27.82 -13.93
C PHE A 178 24.28 27.77 -15.27
N GLY A 179 23.01 28.15 -15.24
CA GLY A 179 22.21 28.49 -16.40
C GLY A 179 21.73 29.94 -16.31
N SER A 180 21.08 30.42 -17.36
CA SER A 180 20.55 31.79 -17.42
C SER A 180 19.55 32.10 -16.29
N GLU A 181 18.78 31.10 -15.86
CA GLU A 181 17.69 31.26 -14.88
C GLU A 181 18.01 30.67 -13.50
N GLY A 182 19.23 30.18 -13.26
CA GLY A 182 19.54 29.50 -12.02
C GLY A 182 20.83 28.71 -12.02
N TYR A 183 20.97 27.80 -11.05
CA TYR A 183 22.14 26.95 -10.93
C TYR A 183 21.84 25.60 -10.28
N LEU A 184 22.71 24.62 -10.54
CA LEU A 184 22.71 23.31 -9.89
C LEU A 184 23.96 23.16 -9.05
N THR A 185 23.81 22.74 -7.79
CA THR A 185 24.93 22.47 -6.89
C THR A 185 25.00 20.98 -6.55
N LYS A 186 26.17 20.39 -6.73
CA LYS A 186 26.52 19.06 -6.21
C LYS A 186 26.84 19.21 -4.72
N LYS A 187 26.07 18.54 -3.87
CA LYS A 187 26.33 18.44 -2.42
C LYS A 187 26.62 17.00 -2.07
N THR A 188 27.74 16.77 -1.40
CA THR A 188 28.03 15.49 -0.78
C THR A 188 27.30 15.44 0.55
N MET A 189 26.39 14.48 0.71
CA MET A 189 25.69 14.23 1.96
C MET A 189 26.19 12.92 2.57
N GLN A 190 26.31 12.90 3.88
CA GLN A 190 26.62 11.70 4.64
C GLN A 190 25.38 11.33 5.46
N ARG A 191 24.89 10.11 5.26
CA ARG A 191 23.90 9.50 6.14
C ARG A 191 24.65 8.84 7.27
N TYR A 192 24.42 9.32 8.48
CA TYR A 192 24.92 8.73 9.69
C TYR A 192 23.94 7.66 10.17
N GLY A 193 24.45 6.45 10.37
CA GLY A 193 23.82 5.45 11.21
C GLY A 193 24.37 5.57 12.62
N TYR A 194 23.99 4.63 13.48
CA TYR A 194 24.52 4.57 14.83
C TYR A 194 25.04 3.18 15.13
N ASP A 195 26.10 3.13 15.92
CA ASP A 195 26.59 1.90 16.52
C ASP A 195 25.61 1.44 17.62
N MET A 196 24.79 0.44 17.30
CA MET A 196 23.72 -0.01 18.20
C MET A 196 24.25 -0.68 19.47
N GLU A 197 25.45 -1.24 19.48
CA GLU A 197 26.06 -1.80 20.70
C GLU A 197 26.48 -0.69 21.65
N LYS A 198 27.08 0.38 21.13
CA LYS A 198 27.41 1.57 21.94
C LYS A 198 26.16 2.26 22.46
N ILE A 199 25.12 2.42 21.65
CA ILE A 199 23.85 2.98 22.11
C ILE A 199 23.24 2.11 23.21
N LYS A 200 23.26 0.78 23.05
CA LYS A 200 22.76 -0.14 24.06
C LYS A 200 23.44 0.09 25.40
N ASN A 201 24.77 0.17 25.42
CA ASN A 201 25.53 0.40 26.64
C ASN A 201 25.25 1.77 27.29
N LEU A 202 24.90 2.78 26.50
CA LEU A 202 24.56 4.12 26.99
C LEU A 202 23.11 4.24 27.51
N LEU A 203 22.15 3.52 26.90
CA LEU A 203 20.73 3.59 27.26
C LEU A 203 20.28 2.54 28.27
N MET A 204 21.02 1.44 28.41
CA MET A 204 20.72 0.35 29.34
C MET A 204 20.77 0.79 30.82
N PRO A 205 21.76 1.61 31.28
CA PRO A 205 21.76 2.14 32.65
C PRO A 205 20.58 3.08 32.95
N LEU A 206 19.97 3.67 31.93
CA LEU A 206 18.83 4.57 32.04
C LEU A 206 17.48 3.84 31.97
N GLY A 207 17.47 2.52 31.75
CA GLY A 207 16.24 1.73 31.54
C GLY A 207 15.50 2.06 30.23
N ARG A 208 16.08 2.92 29.36
CA ARG A 208 15.44 3.41 28.13
C ARG A 208 15.70 2.52 26.92
N TRP A 209 16.61 1.54 27.04
CA TRP A 209 16.94 0.62 25.93
C TRP A 209 15.74 -0.23 25.50
N GLU A 210 14.92 -0.68 26.45
CA GLU A 210 13.76 -1.52 26.16
C GLU A 210 12.67 -0.80 25.35
N GLU A 211 12.68 0.53 25.32
CA GLU A 211 11.77 1.34 24.47
C GLU A 211 12.16 1.27 22.98
N ILE A 212 13.39 0.87 22.67
CA ILE A 212 13.90 0.64 21.31
C ILE A 212 13.73 -0.84 20.97
N LEU A 213 12.46 -1.27 20.83
CA LEU A 213 12.07 -2.66 20.50
C LEU A 213 12.62 -3.19 19.15
N SER A 214 13.20 -2.32 18.33
CA SER A 214 13.90 -2.63 17.08
C SER A 214 14.81 -1.45 16.76
N ALA A 215 15.97 -1.67 16.13
CA ALA A 215 16.96 -0.65 15.74
C ALA A 215 16.38 0.42 14.77
N ASP A 216 15.51 1.26 15.28
CA ASP A 216 14.74 2.25 14.56
C ASP A 216 15.32 3.63 14.89
N ALA A 217 16.11 4.15 13.94
CA ALA A 217 16.74 5.46 14.04
C ALA A 217 15.71 6.60 14.26
N ALA A 218 14.44 6.41 13.91
CA ALA A 218 13.39 7.38 14.17
C ALA A 218 12.96 7.39 15.65
N LYS A 219 12.86 6.22 16.30
CA LYS A 219 12.57 6.10 17.73
C LYS A 219 13.71 6.63 18.60
N LEU A 220 14.95 6.35 18.20
CA LEU A 220 16.14 6.90 18.86
C LEU A 220 16.13 8.43 18.90
N LYS A 221 15.68 9.09 17.82
CA LYS A 221 15.57 10.55 17.76
C LYS A 221 14.59 11.13 18.79
N LYS A 222 13.52 10.39 19.12
CA LYS A 222 12.54 10.80 20.15
C LYS A 222 13.11 10.62 21.56
N ILE A 223 13.89 9.57 21.79
CA ILE A 223 14.54 9.33 23.09
C ILE A 223 15.68 10.34 23.32
N LEU A 224 16.39 10.75 22.27
CA LEU A 224 17.46 11.75 22.37
C LEU A 224 17.01 13.09 22.98
N SER A 225 15.75 13.50 22.81
CA SER A 225 15.21 14.72 23.46
C SER A 225 14.98 14.56 24.96
N GLU A 226 14.90 13.34 25.48
CA GLU A 226 14.50 13.03 26.87
C GLU A 226 15.65 12.50 27.74
N VAL A 227 16.79 12.14 27.13
CA VAL A 227 18.00 11.71 27.87
C VAL A 227 18.87 12.90 28.30
N PRO A 228 19.66 12.74 29.38
CA PRO A 228 20.65 13.72 29.83
C PRO A 228 21.62 14.18 28.72
N HIS A 229 22.10 15.42 28.82
CA HIS A 229 22.89 16.09 27.79
C HIS A 229 24.23 15.39 27.49
N ASP A 230 24.89 14.88 28.52
CA ASP A 230 26.10 14.06 28.43
C ASP A 230 25.86 12.76 27.63
N VAL A 231 24.73 12.09 27.88
CA VAL A 231 24.35 10.87 27.15
C VAL A 231 23.97 11.19 25.70
N ARG A 232 23.28 12.31 25.46
CA ARG A 232 22.98 12.80 24.11
C ARG A 232 24.26 13.01 23.30
N ASN A 233 25.25 13.67 23.88
CA ASN A 233 26.54 13.90 23.23
C ASN A 233 27.28 12.60 22.94
N ALA A 234 27.33 11.66 23.89
CA ALA A 234 27.96 10.36 23.68
C ALA A 234 27.27 9.54 22.56
N ILE A 235 25.94 9.64 22.42
CA ILE A 235 25.20 8.99 21.32
C ILE A 235 25.45 9.71 19.99
N GLU A 236 25.61 11.04 19.98
CA GLU A 236 25.99 11.79 18.79
C GLU A 236 27.43 11.46 18.33
N GLU A 237 28.35 11.23 19.26
CA GLU A 237 29.72 10.76 19.00
C GLU A 237 29.76 9.31 18.52
N ALA A 238 28.77 8.49 18.89
CA ALA A 238 28.61 7.11 18.41
C ALA A 238 28.00 7.01 16.98
N ARG A 239 27.79 8.15 16.30
CA ARG A 239 27.34 8.17 14.91
C ARG A 239 28.42 7.64 13.98
N VAL A 240 28.05 6.66 13.17
CA VAL A 240 28.94 6.11 12.14
C VAL A 240 28.42 6.54 10.78
N VAL A 241 29.30 6.96 9.87
CA VAL A 241 28.89 7.26 8.49
C VAL A 241 28.44 5.95 7.83
N ALA A 242 27.14 5.75 7.71
CA ALA A 242 26.56 4.55 7.14
C ALA A 242 26.57 4.57 5.61
N LYS A 243 26.41 5.75 5.00
CA LYS A 243 26.44 5.92 3.55
C LYS A 243 26.78 7.34 3.15
N THR A 244 27.76 7.54 2.28
CA THR A 244 27.96 8.81 1.58
C THR A 244 27.20 8.76 0.25
N TYR A 245 26.45 9.81 -0.05
CA TYR A 245 25.73 9.94 -1.31
C TYR A 245 25.74 11.38 -1.78
N THR A 246 25.71 11.58 -3.09
CA THR A 246 25.75 12.91 -3.67
C THR A 246 24.36 13.31 -4.16
N VAL A 247 23.95 14.53 -3.85
CA VAL A 247 22.67 15.10 -4.27
C VAL A 247 22.92 16.35 -5.11
N ILE A 248 22.11 16.53 -6.15
CA ILE A 248 22.09 17.77 -6.93
C ILE A 248 20.90 18.60 -6.46
N SER A 249 21.19 19.81 -6.02
CA SER A 249 20.17 20.77 -5.59
C SER A 249 20.00 21.86 -6.66
N PRO A 250 18.81 22.00 -7.26
CA PRO A 250 18.48 23.14 -8.12
C PRO A 250 18.19 24.41 -7.31
N SER A 251 18.46 25.57 -7.91
CA SER A 251 18.02 26.88 -7.46
C SER A 251 17.63 27.74 -8.66
N LEU A 252 16.46 28.36 -8.60
CA LEU A 252 15.94 29.29 -9.62
C LEU A 252 16.37 30.75 -9.36
N LYS A 253 17.42 30.97 -8.56
CA LYS A 253 17.98 32.30 -8.34
C LYS A 253 19.09 32.52 -9.36
N SER A 254 18.91 33.48 -10.26
CA SER A 254 20.00 33.96 -11.10
C SER A 254 21.04 34.66 -10.20
N ILE A 255 22.32 34.38 -10.43
CA ILE A 255 23.40 35.16 -9.83
C ILE A 255 23.76 36.23 -10.85
N ALA A 256 23.51 37.50 -10.52
CA ALA A 256 24.02 38.61 -11.30
C ALA A 256 25.55 38.67 -11.15
N GLY A 257 26.27 38.57 -12.26
CA GLY A 257 27.68 38.97 -12.33
C GLY A 257 28.69 37.85 -12.64
N LYS A 258 29.02 37.73 -13.94
CA LYS A 258 30.39 37.97 -14.42
C LYS A 258 30.30 38.59 -15.81
N SER A 259 30.38 39.91 -15.84
CA SER A 259 31.08 40.63 -16.90
C SER A 259 32.56 40.34 -16.73
N GLU A 260 33.22 39.83 -17.75
CA GLU A 260 34.65 40.01 -17.92
C GLU A 260 34.90 40.27 -19.41
N ASP A 261 35.33 41.51 -19.65
CA ASP A 261 35.82 42.08 -20.87
C ASP A 261 36.81 41.16 -21.59
N THR A 262 36.67 41.10 -22.91
CA THR A 262 37.83 41.15 -23.79
C THR A 262 37.65 42.36 -24.70
N ASP A 263 38.08 43.51 -24.18
CA ASP A 263 38.58 44.62 -25.00
C ASP A 263 39.79 44.08 -25.78
N GLU A 264 39.58 43.69 -27.03
CA GLU A 264 40.65 43.62 -28.04
C GLU A 264 40.73 44.99 -28.72
N LYS A 265 41.56 45.86 -28.14
CA LYS A 265 42.19 46.98 -28.86
C LYS A 265 43.71 46.81 -28.77
N SER A 266 44.31 46.30 -29.84
CA SER A 266 45.38 46.95 -30.63
C SER A 266 45.90 45.97 -31.67
#